data_AF-A0A7I7X8S0-F1
#
_entry.id   AF-A0A7I7X8S0-F1
#
_cell.length_a   1.000
_cell.length_b   1.000
_cell.length_c   1.000
_cell.angle_alpha   90.00
_cell.angle_beta   90.00
_cell.angle_gamma   90.00
#
_symmetry.space_group_name_H-M   'P 1'
#
loop_
_entity.id
_entity.type
_entity.pdbx_description
1 polymer ?
#
loop_
_entity_poly.entity_id
_entity_poly.type
_entity_poly.pdbx_seq_one_letter_code
_entity_poly.pdbx_strand_id
1 'polypeptide(L)'
;MLAFPHGLSILRYVGEVVDSELVVGLVTPVGTDTDFLAKSVQGALTDCGYVAVVIKLSNLLPIPQAPLGECEDQRVQRLIAAGNSFCEENNDSAALARLAVKEIRRTRLQLLRQDGDDRPAKELINRPRTAFILQSLKRTDEVELLRETYGGQFLLIGCQGTPKLRRSNLLGRNLSATSQAEKETIVEDLIAMDGAADDRNRFGQNVNGTYPRADFFLHSSDLSTKVNRMVGLLFGEPIPPTIDEYAMYVARASAARSLAASRKVGAAIVVDDAVVATGYNDVPEGQDPDVLQGVDTSEQFKRDNLRDTLLKLRDAGMLSADLEEVDDGTVTRAAEALKRGELMSVIEYQRAVHAEARSIDDATVRGISTKGGTLYVTTYPCHLCYKHALSARIRVVQYIEPYSKSRAVAMFPLGSDNRLQPFAGVAPRRYMDTFDDRPAFVSDPSGKFHVVDRRVAHPILSHVRENSDRAGRERSANNGLREEYQ
;
A
#
# COMPACT_ATOMS: atom_id res chain seq x y z
N MET A 1 25.89 -6.62 -41.71
CA MET A 1 25.48 -8.02 -41.46
C MET A 1 26.14 -8.47 -40.16
N LEU A 2 25.46 -8.27 -39.03
CA LEU A 2 25.80 -8.93 -37.78
C LEU A 2 24.53 -9.70 -37.40
N ALA A 3 24.64 -11.03 -37.42
CA ALA A 3 23.55 -11.94 -37.17
C ALA A 3 23.15 -11.86 -35.70
N PHE A 4 21.90 -11.49 -35.44
CA PHE A 4 21.27 -11.74 -34.14
C PHE A 4 21.09 -13.26 -33.99
N PRO A 5 21.50 -13.87 -32.87
CA PRO A 5 21.21 -15.27 -32.64
C PRO A 5 19.71 -15.42 -32.41
N HIS A 6 19.02 -15.93 -33.44
CA HIS A 6 17.73 -16.60 -33.28
C HIS A 6 17.90 -17.77 -32.31
N GLY A 7 17.18 -17.73 -31.18
CA GLY A 7 17.08 -18.88 -30.29
C GLY A 7 17.22 -18.57 -28.81
N LEU A 8 16.46 -17.61 -28.27
CA LEU A 8 16.02 -17.74 -26.88
C LEU A 8 14.78 -18.61 -26.89
N SER A 9 15.04 -19.88 -26.55
CA SER A 9 14.07 -20.91 -26.24
C SER A 9 12.85 -20.31 -25.53
N ILE A 10 11.68 -20.53 -26.14
CA ILE A 10 10.43 -20.64 -25.40
C ILE A 10 10.74 -21.60 -24.26
N LEU A 11 10.76 -21.11 -23.03
CA LEU A 11 10.66 -21.93 -21.84
C LEU A 11 9.28 -22.59 -21.89
N ARG A 12 9.19 -23.71 -22.62
CA ARG A 12 8.16 -24.71 -22.41
C ARG A 12 8.44 -25.27 -21.01
N TYR A 13 7.83 -24.67 -20.00
CA TYR A 13 7.64 -25.32 -18.71
C TYR A 13 6.70 -26.52 -18.92
N VAL A 14 7.28 -27.64 -19.32
CA VAL A 14 6.66 -28.95 -19.21
C VAL A 14 6.88 -29.39 -17.76
N GLY A 15 5.86 -29.23 -16.91
CA GLY A 15 5.83 -29.77 -15.56
C GLY A 15 5.33 -28.76 -14.52
N GLU A 16 4.14 -29.04 -13.98
CA GLU A 16 3.38 -28.30 -12.94
C GLU A 16 2.58 -27.07 -13.41
N VAL A 17 1.28 -27.15 -13.17
CA VAL A 17 0.26 -26.16 -13.58
C VAL A 17 0.45 -24.86 -12.79
N VAL A 18 1.27 -23.94 -13.29
CA VAL A 18 1.54 -22.62 -12.67
C VAL A 18 0.31 -21.69 -12.74
N ASP A 19 -0.63 -21.95 -13.65
CA ASP A 19 -1.74 -21.05 -13.98
C ASP A 19 -3.10 -21.39 -13.36
N SER A 20 -3.18 -22.47 -12.58
CA SER A 20 -4.46 -22.91 -12.01
C SER A 20 -4.89 -22.08 -10.80
N GLU A 21 -4.03 -21.23 -10.24
CA GLU A 21 -4.38 -20.52 -9.01
C GLU A 21 -3.83 -19.10 -8.89
N LEU A 22 -4.70 -18.17 -8.51
CA LEU A 22 -4.38 -16.80 -8.13
C LEU A 22 -4.79 -16.55 -6.68
N VAL A 23 -3.98 -15.79 -5.94
CA VAL A 23 -4.34 -15.29 -4.60
C VAL A 23 -4.31 -13.77 -4.64
N VAL A 24 -5.46 -13.15 -4.45
CA VAL A 24 -5.64 -11.70 -4.59
C VAL A 24 -5.94 -11.10 -3.21
N GLY A 25 -4.96 -10.40 -2.62
CA GLY A 25 -5.17 -9.63 -1.40
C GLY A 25 -5.81 -8.28 -1.70
N LEU A 26 -6.81 -7.88 -0.91
CA LEU A 26 -7.38 -6.53 -0.95
C LEU A 26 -6.90 -5.73 0.25
N VAL A 27 -6.34 -4.55 0.04
CA VAL A 27 -6.02 -3.59 1.10
C VAL A 27 -6.80 -2.30 0.88
N THR A 28 -7.63 -1.97 1.87
CA THR A 28 -8.50 -0.78 1.82
C THR A 28 -8.56 -0.12 3.18
N PRO A 29 -8.48 1.22 3.24
CA PRO A 29 -8.63 1.96 4.48
C PRO A 29 -10.12 2.08 4.86
N VAL A 30 -10.39 2.31 6.14
CA VAL A 30 -11.76 2.40 6.67
C VAL A 30 -12.56 3.48 5.92
N GLY A 31 -13.84 3.21 5.64
CA GLY A 31 -14.70 4.08 4.84
C GLY A 31 -14.65 3.85 3.32
N THR A 32 -13.89 2.84 2.88
CA THR A 32 -13.90 2.35 1.49
C THR A 32 -14.83 1.13 1.37
N ASP A 33 -15.61 1.04 0.29
CA ASP A 33 -16.49 -0.12 0.05
C ASP A 33 -15.71 -1.33 -0.46
N THR A 34 -15.17 -2.10 0.49
CA THR A 34 -14.40 -3.30 0.18
C THR A 34 -15.27 -4.44 -0.36
N ASP A 35 -16.55 -4.50 0.00
CA ASP A 35 -17.46 -5.56 -0.50
C ASP A 35 -17.72 -5.37 -2.00
N PHE A 36 -17.94 -4.14 -2.45
CA PHE A 36 -18.08 -3.82 -3.87
C PHE A 36 -16.79 -4.08 -4.66
N LEU A 37 -15.62 -3.76 -4.09
CA LEU A 37 -14.32 -4.11 -4.67
C LEU A 37 -14.16 -5.61 -4.85
N ALA A 38 -14.42 -6.39 -3.79
CA ALA A 38 -14.29 -7.84 -3.83
C ALA A 38 -15.20 -8.46 -4.91
N LYS A 39 -16.46 -8.02 -4.99
CA LYS A 39 -17.42 -8.45 -6.03
C LYS A 39 -16.97 -8.06 -7.44
N SER A 40 -16.42 -6.86 -7.62
CA SER A 40 -15.95 -6.39 -8.92
C SER A 40 -14.76 -7.22 -9.41
N VAL A 41 -13.79 -7.49 -8.52
CA VAL A 41 -12.63 -8.36 -8.83
C VAL A 41 -13.08 -9.79 -9.09
N GLN A 42 -14.03 -10.30 -8.30
CA GLN A 42 -14.61 -11.63 -8.49
C GLN A 42 -15.24 -11.77 -9.88
N GLY A 43 -16.13 -10.85 -10.26
CA GLY A 43 -16.78 -10.86 -11.57
C GLY A 43 -15.77 -10.83 -12.72
N ALA A 44 -14.80 -9.90 -12.67
CA ALA A 44 -13.81 -9.78 -13.73
C ALA A 44 -12.90 -11.02 -13.89
N LEU A 45 -12.57 -11.70 -12.79
CA LEU A 45 -11.81 -12.96 -12.85
C LEU A 45 -12.68 -14.14 -13.31
N THR A 46 -13.96 -14.17 -12.93
CA THR A 46 -14.92 -15.15 -13.45
C THR A 46 -15.11 -15.02 -14.96
N ASP A 47 -15.13 -13.80 -15.50
CA ASP A 47 -15.18 -13.57 -16.95
C ASP A 47 -13.93 -14.13 -17.68
N CYS A 48 -12.82 -14.25 -16.96
CA CYS A 48 -11.57 -14.87 -17.42
C CYS A 48 -11.53 -16.40 -17.19
N GLY A 49 -12.66 -17.03 -16.82
CA GLY A 49 -12.75 -18.48 -16.62
C GLY A 49 -12.23 -18.98 -15.27
N TYR A 50 -12.06 -18.11 -14.28
CA TYR A 50 -11.71 -18.53 -12.91
C TYR A 50 -12.95 -18.82 -12.06
N VAL A 51 -12.88 -19.89 -11.27
CA VAL A 51 -13.69 -20.08 -10.06
C VAL A 51 -13.17 -19.10 -9.01
N ALA A 52 -13.79 -17.93 -8.91
CA ALA A 52 -13.36 -16.86 -8.02
C ALA A 52 -14.10 -16.95 -6.66
N VAL A 53 -13.36 -17.20 -5.59
CA VAL A 53 -13.86 -17.36 -4.22
C VAL A 53 -13.41 -16.18 -3.35
N VAL A 54 -14.37 -15.49 -2.73
CA VAL A 54 -14.09 -14.41 -1.78
C VAL A 54 -13.98 -15.00 -0.36
N ILE A 55 -12.84 -14.78 0.29
CA ILE A 55 -12.57 -15.15 1.67
C ILE A 55 -12.51 -13.88 2.51
N LYS A 56 -13.55 -13.65 3.31
CA LYS A 56 -13.61 -12.52 4.24
C LYS A 56 -12.87 -12.88 5.54
N LEU A 57 -11.70 -12.28 5.76
CA LEU A 57 -10.80 -12.64 6.87
C LEU A 57 -11.44 -12.45 8.25
N SER A 58 -12.29 -11.43 8.40
CA SER A 58 -13.03 -11.23 9.65
C SER A 58 -13.96 -12.40 10.00
N ASN A 59 -14.42 -13.17 8.99
CA ASN A 59 -15.29 -14.33 9.21
C ASN A 59 -14.51 -15.58 9.65
N LEU A 60 -13.17 -15.55 9.55
CA LEU A 60 -12.30 -16.65 10.01
C LEU A 60 -11.92 -16.48 11.49
N LEU A 61 -12.17 -15.31 12.08
CA LEU A 61 -11.84 -15.05 13.48
C LEU A 61 -12.79 -15.83 14.42
N PRO A 62 -12.26 -16.42 15.51
CA PRO A 62 -13.05 -17.16 16.51
C PRO A 62 -13.75 -16.18 17.46
N ILE A 63 -14.64 -15.34 16.94
CA ILE A 63 -15.31 -14.28 17.71
C ILE A 63 -16.78 -14.59 17.99
N PRO A 64 -17.35 -14.13 19.12
CA PRO A 64 -18.77 -14.25 19.40
C PRO A 64 -19.64 -13.59 18.32
N GLN A 65 -20.89 -14.05 18.24
CA GLN A 65 -21.88 -13.47 17.32
C GLN A 65 -22.07 -11.97 17.61
N ALA A 66 -22.29 -11.20 16.54
CA ALA A 66 -22.50 -9.77 16.63
C ALA A 66 -23.71 -9.44 17.55
N PRO A 67 -23.60 -8.44 18.43
CA PRO A 67 -24.74 -7.95 19.21
C PRO A 67 -25.90 -7.49 18.33
N LEU A 68 -27.14 -7.71 18.79
CA LEU A 68 -28.33 -7.18 18.12
C LEU A 68 -28.33 -5.65 18.18
N GLY A 69 -28.53 -5.00 17.03
CA GLY A 69 -28.60 -3.53 16.94
C GLY A 69 -27.23 -2.83 16.97
N GLU A 70 -26.13 -3.58 16.80
CA GLU A 70 -24.78 -3.00 16.73
C GLU A 70 -24.67 -1.94 15.62
N CYS A 71 -24.19 -0.76 15.98
CA CYS A 71 -23.92 0.32 15.04
C CYS A 71 -22.63 0.06 14.24
N GLU A 72 -22.45 0.75 13.12
CA GLU A 72 -21.33 0.49 12.22
C GLU A 72 -19.96 0.83 12.84
N ASP A 73 -19.86 1.88 13.63
CA ASP A 73 -18.65 2.23 14.38
C ASP A 73 -18.30 1.15 15.42
N GLN A 74 -19.29 0.68 16.18
CA GLN A 74 -19.12 -0.40 17.16
C GLN A 74 -18.67 -1.70 16.49
N ARG A 75 -19.30 -2.05 15.36
CA ARG A 75 -18.94 -3.21 14.54
C ARG A 75 -17.50 -3.12 14.06
N VAL A 76 -17.08 -1.97 13.54
CA VAL A 76 -15.71 -1.77 13.05
C VAL A 76 -14.71 -1.90 14.20
N GLN A 77 -14.95 -1.22 15.32
CA GLN A 77 -14.08 -1.27 16.50
C GLN A 77 -13.94 -2.70 17.04
N ARG A 78 -15.05 -3.44 17.17
CA ARG A 78 -15.04 -4.84 17.63
C ARG A 78 -14.22 -5.74 16.73
N LEU A 79 -14.40 -5.64 15.40
CA LEU A 79 -13.66 -6.46 14.44
C LEU A 79 -12.17 -6.11 14.40
N ILE A 80 -11.82 -4.82 14.54
CA ILE A 80 -10.43 -4.38 14.64
C ILE A 80 -9.80 -4.94 15.93
N ALA A 81 -10.46 -4.77 17.07
CA ALA A 81 -9.99 -5.26 18.36
C ALA A 81 -9.77 -6.78 18.32
N ALA A 82 -10.75 -7.54 17.81
CA ALA A 82 -10.62 -8.99 17.67
C ALA A 82 -9.45 -9.40 16.77
N GLY A 83 -9.25 -8.72 15.64
CA GLY A 83 -8.12 -8.98 14.77
C GLY A 83 -6.77 -8.61 15.39
N ASN A 84 -6.72 -7.64 16.30
CA ASN A 84 -5.50 -7.31 17.06
C ASN A 84 -5.23 -8.37 18.14
N SER A 85 -6.25 -8.72 18.92
CA SER A 85 -6.16 -9.75 19.96
C SER A 85 -5.75 -11.11 19.39
N PHE A 86 -6.29 -11.51 18.23
CA PHE A 86 -5.89 -12.76 17.59
C PHE A 86 -4.40 -12.78 17.20
N CYS A 87 -3.88 -11.66 16.70
CA CYS A 87 -2.45 -11.52 16.41
C CYS A 87 -1.61 -11.54 17.70
N GLU A 88 -2.06 -10.86 18.75
CA GLU A 88 -1.38 -10.83 20.05
C GLU A 88 -1.33 -12.20 20.72
N GLU A 89 -2.45 -12.94 20.73
CA GLU A 89 -2.52 -14.30 21.24
C GLU A 89 -1.52 -15.20 20.48
N ASN A 90 -1.50 -15.15 19.15
CA ASN A 90 -0.54 -15.92 18.37
C ASN A 90 0.90 -15.34 18.42
N ASN A 91 1.11 -14.19 19.06
CA ASN A 91 2.36 -13.43 19.03
C ASN A 91 2.90 -13.23 17.59
N ASP A 92 1.98 -13.01 16.64
CA ASP A 92 2.26 -12.93 15.22
C ASP A 92 1.30 -11.98 14.50
N SER A 93 1.86 -10.90 13.95
CA SER A 93 1.14 -9.91 13.14
C SER A 93 0.53 -10.52 11.86
N ALA A 94 1.07 -11.63 11.34
CA ALA A 94 0.60 -12.30 10.13
C ALA A 94 -0.45 -13.39 10.42
N ALA A 95 -0.89 -13.56 11.66
CA ALA A 95 -1.79 -14.65 12.07
C ALA A 95 -3.08 -14.74 11.25
N LEU A 96 -3.72 -13.62 10.89
CA LEU A 96 -4.91 -13.64 10.02
C LEU A 96 -4.60 -14.14 8.61
N ALA A 97 -3.42 -13.81 8.06
CA ALA A 97 -3.00 -14.35 6.77
C ALA A 97 -2.73 -15.86 6.84
N ARG A 98 -2.28 -16.39 7.98
CA ARG A 98 -2.17 -17.86 8.18
C ARG A 98 -3.54 -18.53 8.19
N LEU A 99 -4.56 -17.92 8.81
CA LEU A 99 -5.94 -18.40 8.69
C LEU A 99 -6.41 -18.38 7.22
N ALA A 100 -6.05 -17.34 6.47
CA ALA A 100 -6.32 -17.27 5.04
C ALA A 100 -5.71 -18.45 4.28
N VAL A 101 -4.43 -18.77 4.55
CA VAL A 101 -3.74 -19.92 3.94
C VAL A 101 -4.44 -21.23 4.29
N LYS A 102 -4.83 -21.42 5.55
CA LYS A 102 -5.62 -22.59 5.99
C LYS A 102 -6.95 -22.69 5.23
N GLU A 103 -7.66 -21.58 5.09
CA GLU A 103 -8.93 -21.53 4.37
C GLU A 103 -8.75 -21.82 2.87
N ILE A 104 -7.75 -21.21 2.22
CA ILE A 104 -7.41 -21.50 0.82
C ILE A 104 -7.19 -22.99 0.61
N ARG A 105 -6.41 -23.66 1.48
CA ARG A 105 -6.17 -25.10 1.39
C ARG A 105 -7.47 -25.91 1.53
N ARG A 106 -8.32 -25.54 2.49
CA ARG A 106 -9.61 -26.19 2.73
C ARG A 106 -10.52 -26.06 1.51
N THR A 107 -10.73 -24.84 1.02
CA THR A 107 -11.58 -24.57 -0.13
C THR A 107 -11.03 -25.21 -1.40
N ARG A 108 -9.71 -25.19 -1.61
CA ARG A 108 -9.07 -25.88 -2.74
C ARG A 108 -9.41 -27.37 -2.75
N LEU A 109 -9.31 -28.04 -1.60
CA LEU A 109 -9.69 -29.45 -1.50
C LEU A 109 -11.18 -29.67 -1.78
N GLN A 110 -12.05 -28.78 -1.30
CA GLN A 110 -13.49 -28.87 -1.58
C GLN A 110 -13.78 -28.73 -3.08
N LEU A 111 -13.15 -27.76 -3.74
CA LEU A 111 -13.29 -27.54 -5.19
C LEU A 111 -12.77 -28.73 -6.00
N LEU A 112 -11.64 -29.32 -5.58
CA LEU A 112 -11.07 -30.50 -6.23
C LEU A 112 -11.92 -31.76 -6.08
N ARG A 113 -12.80 -31.80 -5.08
CA ARG A 113 -13.68 -32.95 -4.78
C ARG A 113 -15.12 -32.72 -5.18
N GLN A 114 -15.42 -31.68 -5.97
CA GLN A 114 -16.78 -31.38 -6.42
C GLN A 114 -17.38 -32.50 -7.29
N ASP A 115 -16.53 -33.26 -7.97
CA ASP A 115 -16.90 -34.44 -8.76
C ASP A 115 -17.03 -35.73 -7.94
N GLY A 116 -16.78 -35.66 -6.63
CA GLY A 116 -16.84 -36.80 -5.71
C GLY A 116 -15.56 -37.64 -5.63
N ASP A 117 -14.45 -37.22 -6.26
CA ASP A 117 -13.18 -37.96 -6.21
C ASP A 117 -12.52 -37.88 -4.82
N ASP A 118 -12.44 -39.01 -4.12
CA ASP A 118 -11.92 -39.10 -2.75
C ASP A 118 -10.43 -39.49 -2.66
N ARG A 119 -9.76 -39.69 -3.81
CA ARG A 119 -8.35 -40.04 -3.88
C ARG A 119 -7.45 -39.02 -3.16
N PRO A 120 -6.23 -39.42 -2.76
CA PRO A 120 -5.26 -38.49 -2.19
C PRO A 120 -5.07 -37.25 -3.07
N ALA A 121 -5.02 -36.06 -2.47
CA ALA A 121 -4.96 -34.79 -3.22
C ALA A 121 -3.77 -34.66 -4.20
N LYS A 122 -2.72 -35.47 -4.02
CA LYS A 122 -1.57 -35.57 -4.93
C LYS A 122 -1.91 -36.28 -6.26
N GLU A 123 -2.99 -37.07 -6.28
CA GLU A 123 -3.45 -37.87 -7.43
C GLU A 123 -4.55 -37.17 -8.24
N LEU A 124 -5.01 -36.00 -7.78
CA LEU A 124 -6.02 -35.18 -8.47
C LEU A 124 -5.33 -34.32 -9.54
N ILE A 125 -5.52 -34.70 -10.80
CA ILE A 125 -4.80 -34.14 -11.96
C ILE A 125 -5.50 -32.89 -12.52
N ASN A 126 -6.83 -32.80 -12.42
CA ASN A 126 -7.59 -31.74 -13.05
C ASN A 126 -7.92 -30.63 -12.04
N ARG A 127 -7.15 -29.54 -12.05
CA ARG A 127 -7.38 -28.41 -11.14
C ARG A 127 -8.13 -27.29 -11.88
N PRO A 128 -9.32 -26.88 -11.43
CA PRO A 128 -9.98 -25.72 -12.02
C PRO A 128 -9.12 -24.47 -11.80
N ARG A 129 -9.16 -23.53 -12.77
CA ARG A 129 -8.58 -22.20 -12.58
C ARG A 129 -9.31 -21.54 -11.42
N THR A 130 -8.62 -21.30 -10.31
CA THR A 130 -9.22 -20.81 -9.06
C THR A 130 -8.59 -19.49 -8.66
N ALA A 131 -9.39 -18.53 -8.22
CA ALA A 131 -8.90 -17.26 -7.70
C ALA A 131 -9.42 -17.04 -6.29
N PHE A 132 -8.52 -16.94 -5.32
CA PHE A 132 -8.87 -16.68 -3.92
C PHE A 132 -8.71 -15.20 -3.60
N ILE A 133 -9.80 -14.50 -3.31
CA ILE A 133 -9.82 -13.06 -3.04
C ILE A 133 -9.91 -12.83 -1.53
N LEU A 134 -8.86 -12.32 -0.91
CA LEU A 134 -8.75 -12.11 0.54
C LEU A 134 -9.22 -10.70 0.92
N GLN A 135 -10.30 -10.62 1.69
CA GLN A 135 -10.96 -9.39 2.08
C GLN A 135 -10.93 -9.19 3.61
N SER A 136 -10.15 -8.28 4.18
CA SER A 136 -9.08 -7.46 3.60
C SER A 136 -7.85 -7.55 4.48
N LEU A 137 -6.67 -7.39 3.89
CA LEU A 137 -5.40 -7.35 4.59
C LEU A 137 -5.20 -5.97 5.24
N LYS A 138 -4.59 -5.96 6.42
CA LYS A 138 -4.43 -4.80 7.29
C LYS A 138 -2.99 -4.57 7.76
N ARG A 139 -2.09 -5.54 7.59
CA ARG A 139 -0.71 -5.47 8.09
C ARG A 139 0.32 -5.84 7.01
N THR A 140 1.50 -5.23 7.13
CA THR A 140 2.65 -5.47 6.27
C THR A 140 3.06 -6.94 6.30
N ASP A 141 3.09 -7.54 7.49
CA ASP A 141 3.54 -8.91 7.74
C ASP A 141 2.61 -9.94 7.09
N GLU A 142 1.30 -9.65 6.98
CA GLU A 142 0.33 -10.48 6.24
C GLU A 142 0.69 -10.54 4.74
N VAL A 143 1.02 -9.40 4.14
CA VAL A 143 1.42 -9.29 2.73
C VAL A 143 2.75 -10.00 2.49
N GLU A 144 3.69 -9.88 3.43
CA GLU A 144 4.98 -10.58 3.39
C GLU A 144 4.79 -12.09 3.40
N LEU A 145 4.03 -12.62 4.36
CA LEU A 145 3.74 -14.04 4.46
C LEU A 145 3.09 -14.58 3.18
N LEU A 146 2.12 -13.87 2.62
CA LEU A 146 1.43 -14.29 1.39
C LEU A 146 2.36 -14.27 0.17
N ARG A 147 3.25 -13.27 0.07
CA ARG A 147 4.30 -13.24 -0.97
C ARG A 147 5.31 -14.36 -0.82
N GLU A 148 5.73 -14.66 0.41
CA GLU A 148 6.62 -15.78 0.68
C GLU A 148 5.96 -17.11 0.33
N THR A 149 4.67 -17.28 0.66
CA THR A 149 3.91 -18.52 0.46
C THR A 149 3.61 -18.77 -1.02
N TYR A 150 3.07 -17.76 -1.72
CA TYR A 150 2.51 -17.90 -3.06
C TYR A 150 3.37 -17.28 -4.18
N GLY A 151 4.44 -16.54 -3.85
CA GLY A 151 5.33 -15.94 -4.83
C GLY A 151 4.57 -15.05 -5.82
N GLY A 152 4.84 -15.23 -7.12
CA GLY A 152 4.21 -14.48 -8.20
C GLY A 152 2.69 -14.67 -8.32
N GLN A 153 2.11 -15.73 -7.74
CA GLN A 153 0.65 -15.99 -7.77
C GLN A 153 -0.12 -15.07 -6.83
N PHE A 154 0.56 -14.39 -5.89
CA PHE A 154 -0.06 -13.42 -5.01
C PHE A 154 -0.01 -12.01 -5.61
N LEU A 155 -1.18 -11.38 -5.71
CA LEU A 155 -1.37 -10.01 -6.16
C LEU A 155 -2.04 -9.20 -5.06
N LEU A 156 -1.51 -8.02 -4.74
CA LEU A 156 -2.12 -7.10 -3.80
C LEU A 156 -2.80 -5.94 -4.52
N ILE A 157 -4.08 -5.72 -4.28
CA ILE A 157 -4.85 -4.60 -4.83
C ILE A 157 -5.12 -3.60 -3.71
N GLY A 158 -4.59 -2.39 -3.86
CA GLY A 158 -4.87 -1.27 -2.99
C GLY A 158 -6.00 -0.43 -3.56
N CYS A 159 -7.08 -0.24 -2.81
CA CYS A 159 -8.15 0.67 -3.21
C CYS A 159 -8.40 1.73 -2.13
N GLN A 160 -8.40 3.00 -2.53
CA GLN A 160 -8.75 4.10 -1.64
C GLN A 160 -9.52 5.19 -2.39
N GLY A 161 -10.31 5.96 -1.64
CA GLY A 161 -10.86 7.24 -2.10
C GLY A 161 -10.11 8.41 -1.49
N THR A 162 -10.50 9.63 -1.86
CA THR A 162 -10.03 10.84 -1.19
C THR A 162 -10.44 10.84 0.30
N PRO A 163 -9.69 11.52 1.19
CA PRO A 163 -10.06 11.62 2.60
C PRO A 163 -11.50 12.10 2.82
N LYS A 164 -11.95 13.08 2.02
CA LYS A 164 -13.33 13.59 2.05
C LYS A 164 -14.37 12.54 1.69
N LEU A 165 -14.13 11.76 0.63
CA LEU A 165 -15.06 10.69 0.25
C LEU A 165 -15.15 9.62 1.34
N ARG A 166 -14.02 9.25 1.95
CA ARG A 166 -14.00 8.31 3.07
C ARG A 166 -14.79 8.82 4.28
N ARG A 167 -14.56 10.09 4.66
CA ARG A 167 -15.30 10.76 5.74
C ARG A 167 -16.80 10.80 5.45
N SER A 168 -17.18 11.18 4.22
CA SER A 168 -18.58 11.19 3.78
C SER A 168 -19.22 9.81 3.83
N ASN A 169 -18.50 8.77 3.38
CA ASN A 169 -19.00 7.39 3.41
C ASN A 169 -19.24 6.90 4.83
N LEU A 170 -18.39 7.27 5.79
CA LEU A 170 -18.54 6.88 7.20
C LEU A 170 -19.64 7.68 7.89
N LEU A 171 -19.73 8.99 7.66
CA LEU A 171 -20.82 9.83 8.19
C LEU A 171 -22.20 9.40 7.69
N GLY A 172 -22.28 8.80 6.49
CA GLY A 172 -23.51 8.23 5.94
C GLY A 172 -23.93 6.88 6.53
N ARG A 173 -23.16 6.30 7.46
CA ARG A 173 -23.47 5.03 8.12
C ARG A 173 -24.29 5.23 9.39
N ASN A 174 -24.86 4.13 9.89
CA ASN A 174 -25.54 4.09 11.18
C ASN A 174 -24.50 4.10 12.31
N LEU A 175 -24.09 5.29 12.75
CA LEU A 175 -23.15 5.49 13.85
C LEU A 175 -23.88 5.56 15.20
N SER A 176 -23.23 5.13 16.28
CA SER A 176 -23.79 5.14 17.64
C SER A 176 -24.09 6.55 18.17
N ALA A 177 -23.33 7.55 17.73
CA ALA A 177 -23.54 8.94 18.11
C ALA A 177 -24.80 9.54 17.49
N THR A 178 -25.47 10.40 18.27
CA THR A 178 -26.69 11.10 17.82
C THR A 178 -26.38 12.50 17.30
N SER A 179 -25.43 13.21 17.92
CA SER A 179 -25.05 14.57 17.52
C SER A 179 -24.06 14.57 16.35
N GLN A 180 -24.08 15.64 15.54
CA GLN A 180 -23.15 15.77 14.41
C GLN A 180 -21.69 15.86 14.87
N ALA A 181 -21.41 16.61 15.95
CA ALA A 181 -20.04 16.77 16.44
C ALA A 181 -19.43 15.45 16.94
N GLU A 182 -20.19 14.64 17.67
CA GLU A 182 -19.73 13.32 18.12
C GLU A 182 -19.53 12.35 16.95
N LYS A 183 -20.42 12.38 15.94
CA LYS A 183 -20.23 11.59 14.71
C LYS A 183 -18.92 11.94 14.01
N GLU A 184 -18.60 13.22 13.93
CA GLU A 184 -17.33 13.67 13.34
C GLU A 184 -16.13 13.15 14.13
N THR A 185 -16.14 13.25 15.46
CA THR A 185 -15.08 12.68 16.31
C THR A 185 -14.92 11.18 16.09
N ILE A 186 -16.02 10.40 16.11
CA ILE A 186 -15.98 8.96 15.86
C ILE A 186 -15.36 8.64 14.49
N VAL A 187 -15.72 9.41 13.45
CA VAL A 187 -15.18 9.19 12.10
C VAL A 187 -13.68 9.47 12.04
N GLU A 188 -13.21 10.55 12.67
CA GLU A 188 -11.77 10.83 12.76
C GLU A 188 -11.03 9.73 13.53
N ASP A 189 -11.59 9.23 14.64
CA ASP A 189 -11.02 8.13 15.41
C ASP A 189 -10.92 6.84 14.58
N LEU A 190 -11.99 6.48 13.83
CA LEU A 190 -12.00 5.32 12.95
C LEU A 190 -10.97 5.43 11.82
N ILE A 191 -10.77 6.62 11.25
CA ILE A 191 -9.74 6.85 10.23
C ILE A 191 -8.34 6.75 10.84
N ALA A 192 -8.15 7.27 12.05
CA ALA A 192 -6.87 7.18 12.76
C ALA A 192 -6.44 5.73 13.03
N MET A 193 -7.39 4.80 13.17
CA MET A 193 -7.10 3.37 13.37
C MET A 193 -6.37 2.69 12.21
N ASP A 194 -6.45 3.21 10.98
CA ASP A 194 -5.73 2.67 9.81
C ASP A 194 -4.20 2.72 9.97
N GLY A 195 -3.68 3.54 10.89
CA GLY A 195 -2.25 3.67 11.20
C GLY A 195 -1.93 3.42 12.67
N ALA A 196 -2.73 2.63 13.38
CA ALA A 196 -2.63 2.45 14.83
C ALA A 196 -1.42 1.62 15.29
N ALA A 197 -0.81 0.82 14.42
CA ALA A 197 0.36 0.02 14.78
C ALA A 197 1.58 0.87 15.13
N ASP A 198 2.22 0.55 16.26
CA ASP A 198 3.45 1.19 16.71
C ASP A 198 4.25 0.35 17.71
N ASP A 199 5.35 0.91 18.22
CA ASP A 199 6.20 0.23 19.21
C ASP A 199 5.43 -0.14 20.51
N ARG A 200 4.35 0.58 20.84
CA ARG A 200 3.48 0.33 22.00
C ARG A 200 2.28 -0.57 21.67
N ASN A 201 1.92 -0.69 20.38
CA ASN A 201 0.82 -1.50 19.85
C ASN A 201 1.29 -2.27 18.61
N ARG A 202 2.21 -3.23 18.82
CA ARG A 202 2.84 -4.02 17.75
C ARG A 202 1.82 -4.75 16.87
N PHE A 203 0.70 -5.20 17.45
CA PHE A 203 -0.33 -5.98 16.75
C PHE A 203 -1.48 -5.12 16.22
N GLY A 204 -1.41 -3.79 16.34
CA GLY A 204 -2.37 -2.87 15.75
C GLY A 204 -2.44 -3.02 14.22
N GLN A 205 -3.50 -2.45 13.63
CA GLN A 205 -3.59 -2.39 12.17
C GLN A 205 -2.61 -1.36 11.61
N ASN A 206 -2.07 -1.65 10.41
CA ASN A 206 -1.15 -0.79 9.70
C ASN A 206 -1.50 -0.70 8.21
N VAL A 207 -2.74 -0.28 7.91
CA VAL A 207 -3.19 -0.11 6.53
C VAL A 207 -2.33 0.92 5.80
N ASN A 208 -1.91 1.98 6.48
CA ASN A 208 -1.03 3.01 5.91
C ASN A 208 0.33 2.45 5.44
N GLY A 209 0.90 1.47 6.15
CA GLY A 209 2.12 0.77 5.73
C GLY A 209 1.86 -0.38 4.74
N THR A 210 0.65 -0.94 4.74
CA THR A 210 0.27 -2.09 3.91
C THR A 210 -0.15 -1.66 2.51
N TYR A 211 -0.95 -0.59 2.39
CA TYR A 211 -1.46 -0.07 1.12
C TYR A 211 -0.37 0.21 0.09
N PRO A 212 0.76 0.88 0.42
CA PRO A 212 1.83 1.19 -0.53
C PRO A 212 2.52 -0.04 -1.11
N ARG A 213 2.31 -1.21 -0.50
CA ARG A 213 2.84 -2.48 -1.00
C ARG A 213 2.04 -3.02 -2.18
N ALA A 214 0.89 -2.43 -2.52
CA ALA A 214 0.03 -2.94 -3.58
C ALA A 214 0.75 -3.02 -4.94
N ASP A 215 0.29 -3.98 -5.72
CA ASP A 215 0.70 -4.26 -7.08
C ASP A 215 -0.12 -3.43 -8.09
N PHE A 216 -1.37 -3.11 -7.72
CA PHE A 216 -2.23 -2.18 -8.44
C PHE A 216 -2.92 -1.23 -7.46
N PHE A 217 -3.01 0.04 -7.84
CA PHE A 217 -3.76 1.06 -7.11
C PHE A 217 -5.03 1.41 -7.85
N LEU A 218 -6.18 1.24 -7.19
CA LEU A 218 -7.49 1.57 -7.73
C LEU A 218 -8.07 2.75 -6.97
N HIS A 219 -8.73 3.64 -7.71
CA HIS A 219 -9.58 4.64 -7.12
C HIS A 219 -10.98 4.06 -6.91
N SER A 220 -11.65 4.46 -5.83
CA SER A 220 -13.03 4.03 -5.55
C SER A 220 -14.05 4.52 -6.58
N SER A 221 -13.73 5.57 -7.36
CA SER A 221 -14.53 5.97 -8.51
C SER A 221 -14.23 5.10 -9.73
N ASP A 222 -15.25 4.79 -10.54
CA ASP A 222 -15.13 4.01 -11.78
C ASP A 222 -14.49 2.62 -11.60
N LEU A 223 -14.73 2.00 -10.44
CA LEU A 223 -14.02 0.81 -10.01
C LEU A 223 -14.14 -0.35 -11.02
N SER A 224 -15.31 -0.59 -11.59
CA SER A 224 -15.51 -1.66 -12.58
C SER A 224 -14.63 -1.49 -13.82
N THR A 225 -14.51 -0.26 -14.34
CA THR A 225 -13.63 0.05 -15.48
C THR A 225 -12.16 -0.15 -15.12
N LYS A 226 -11.75 0.30 -13.93
CA LYS A 226 -10.37 0.17 -13.47
C LYS A 226 -9.98 -1.28 -13.19
N VAL A 227 -10.88 -2.07 -12.58
CA VAL A 227 -10.72 -3.52 -12.40
C VAL A 227 -10.62 -4.22 -13.75
N ASN A 228 -11.47 -3.87 -14.73
CA ASN A 228 -11.41 -4.47 -16.07
C ASN A 228 -10.10 -4.16 -16.80
N ARG A 229 -9.58 -2.93 -16.69
CA ARG A 229 -8.25 -2.57 -17.22
C ARG A 229 -7.14 -3.37 -16.53
N MET A 230 -7.16 -3.44 -15.20
CA MET A 230 -6.19 -4.20 -14.41
C MET A 230 -6.17 -5.67 -14.82
N VAL A 231 -7.35 -6.31 -14.92
CA VAL A 231 -7.48 -7.70 -15.36
C VAL A 231 -7.02 -7.85 -16.81
N GLY A 232 -7.37 -6.92 -17.71
CA GLY A 232 -6.86 -6.91 -19.08
C GLY A 232 -5.34 -6.90 -19.16
N LEU A 233 -4.68 -6.01 -18.40
CA LEU A 233 -3.22 -5.97 -18.28
C LEU A 233 -2.66 -7.28 -17.73
N LEU A 234 -3.28 -7.83 -16.68
CA LEU A 234 -2.86 -9.08 -16.06
C LEU A 234 -2.92 -10.26 -17.05
N PHE A 235 -3.89 -10.30 -17.96
CA PHE A 235 -4.02 -11.36 -18.96
C PHE A 235 -3.38 -11.02 -20.32
N GLY A 236 -2.56 -9.97 -20.38
CA GLY A 236 -1.71 -9.66 -21.53
C GLY A 236 -2.38 -8.90 -22.67
N GLU A 237 -3.48 -8.19 -22.39
CA GLU A 237 -4.06 -7.29 -23.40
C GLU A 237 -3.07 -6.19 -23.82
N PRO A 238 -3.11 -5.75 -25.09
CA PRO A 238 -2.21 -4.72 -25.66
C PRO A 238 -2.56 -3.31 -25.19
N ILE A 239 -2.54 -3.12 -23.87
CA ILE A 239 -2.84 -1.87 -23.21
C ILE A 239 -1.51 -1.14 -22.93
N PRO A 240 -1.31 0.10 -23.40
CA PRO A 240 -0.11 0.87 -23.10
C PRO A 240 -0.14 1.46 -21.67
N PRO A 241 1.04 1.76 -21.09
CA PRO A 241 1.11 2.53 -19.86
C PRO A 241 0.52 3.93 -20.06
N THR A 242 -0.12 4.45 -19.03
CA THR A 242 -0.52 5.86 -18.96
C THR A 242 0.67 6.74 -18.60
N ILE A 243 0.58 8.04 -18.88
CA ILE A 243 1.58 9.03 -18.43
C ILE A 243 1.69 9.05 -16.90
N ASP A 244 0.58 8.85 -16.19
CA ASP A 244 0.56 8.76 -14.73
C ASP A 244 1.38 7.58 -14.21
N GLU A 245 1.20 6.39 -14.81
CA GLU A 245 1.95 5.18 -14.46
C GLU A 245 3.44 5.34 -14.74
N TYR A 246 3.80 5.92 -15.88
CA TYR A 246 5.19 6.23 -16.22
C TYR A 246 5.80 7.23 -15.24
N ALA A 247 5.13 8.34 -14.97
CA ALA A 247 5.64 9.39 -14.09
C ALA A 247 5.81 8.90 -12.65
N MET A 248 4.87 8.10 -12.14
CA MET A 248 4.99 7.51 -10.81
C MET A 248 6.10 6.44 -10.74
N TYR A 249 6.34 5.70 -11.83
CA TYR A 249 7.52 4.83 -11.95
C TYR A 249 8.82 5.64 -11.92
N VAL A 250 8.92 6.75 -12.68
CA VAL A 250 10.08 7.65 -12.66
C VAL A 250 10.30 8.27 -11.27
N ALA A 251 9.24 8.70 -10.59
CA ALA A 251 9.31 9.18 -9.22
C ALA A 251 9.91 8.11 -8.29
N ARG A 252 9.45 6.85 -8.40
CA ARG A 252 10.00 5.74 -7.63
C ARG A 252 11.46 5.45 -7.97
N ALA A 253 11.83 5.49 -9.24
CA ALA A 253 13.21 5.30 -9.69
C ALA A 253 14.12 6.41 -9.13
N SER A 254 13.67 7.66 -9.14
CA SER A 254 14.38 8.78 -8.52
C SER A 254 14.61 8.57 -7.02
N ALA A 255 13.62 8.05 -6.29
CA ALA A 255 13.72 7.75 -4.86
C ALA A 255 14.90 6.81 -4.52
N ALA A 256 15.29 5.92 -5.44
CA ALA A 256 16.40 4.98 -5.22
C ALA A 256 17.75 5.66 -5.01
N ARG A 257 17.90 6.92 -5.45
CA ARG A 257 19.10 7.75 -5.27
C ARG A 257 19.26 8.31 -3.86
N SER A 258 18.19 8.33 -3.06
CA SER A 258 18.20 8.94 -1.72
C SER A 258 19.02 8.13 -0.72
N LEU A 259 19.83 8.85 0.06
CA LEU A 259 20.52 8.37 1.26
C LEU A 259 19.89 8.88 2.56
N ALA A 260 18.68 9.44 2.52
CA ALA A 260 18.00 9.93 3.72
C ALA A 260 17.74 8.79 4.73
N ALA A 261 18.02 9.06 6.02
CA ALA A 261 17.99 8.07 7.09
C ALA A 261 16.60 7.50 7.40
N SER A 262 15.53 8.29 7.20
CA SER A 262 14.17 7.93 7.63
C SER A 262 13.36 7.20 6.56
N ARG A 263 13.16 7.85 5.40
CA ARG A 263 12.36 7.32 4.29
C ARG A 263 12.95 7.80 2.97
N LYS A 264 12.98 6.91 1.98
CA LYS A 264 13.31 7.26 0.59
C LYS A 264 12.05 7.70 -0.14
N VAL A 265 12.02 8.97 -0.54
CA VAL A 265 10.91 9.61 -1.25
C VAL A 265 11.43 10.08 -2.60
N GLY A 266 10.63 9.91 -3.64
CA GLY A 266 10.93 10.42 -4.96
C GLY A 266 9.73 11.10 -5.59
N ALA A 267 10.02 12.01 -6.50
CA ALA A 267 9.03 12.84 -7.18
C ALA A 267 9.36 13.02 -8.66
N ALA A 268 8.34 13.25 -9.48
CA ALA A 268 8.45 13.60 -10.88
C ALA A 268 7.37 14.63 -11.24
N ILE A 269 7.72 15.62 -12.07
CA ILE A 269 6.76 16.61 -12.58
C ILE A 269 6.50 16.31 -14.04
N VAL A 270 5.23 16.20 -14.41
CA VAL A 270 4.77 16.13 -15.80
C VAL A 270 4.16 17.47 -16.20
N VAL A 271 4.56 17.98 -17.36
CA VAL A 271 3.89 19.09 -18.03
C VAL A 271 3.53 18.61 -19.43
N ASP A 272 2.28 18.84 -19.81
CA ASP A 272 1.65 18.22 -20.99
C ASP A 272 1.76 16.69 -20.89
N ASP A 273 2.60 16.06 -21.72
CA ASP A 273 2.84 14.60 -21.72
C ASP A 273 4.30 14.22 -21.46
N ALA A 274 5.11 15.15 -20.93
CA ALA A 274 6.54 14.92 -20.70
C ALA A 274 6.90 15.05 -19.22
N VAL A 275 7.72 14.12 -18.72
CA VAL A 275 8.40 14.29 -17.42
C VAL A 275 9.46 15.37 -17.60
N VAL A 276 9.23 16.52 -16.98
CA VAL A 276 10.11 17.69 -17.12
C VAL A 276 11.12 17.81 -16.01
N ALA A 277 10.85 17.26 -14.83
CA ALA A 277 11.74 17.33 -13.67
C ALA A 277 11.58 16.12 -12.76
N THR A 278 12.64 15.79 -12.02
CA THR A 278 12.63 14.71 -11.03
C THR A 278 13.28 15.15 -9.72
N GLY A 279 12.87 14.56 -8.62
CA GLY A 279 13.40 14.87 -7.30
C GLY A 279 13.46 13.64 -6.42
N TYR A 280 14.34 13.68 -5.42
CA TYR A 280 14.46 12.69 -4.36
C TYR A 280 14.90 13.43 -3.10
N ASN A 281 14.56 12.90 -1.93
CA ASN A 281 14.90 13.58 -0.70
C ASN A 281 16.36 13.34 -0.31
N ASP A 282 17.14 14.42 -0.25
CA ASP A 282 18.56 14.36 0.15
C ASP A 282 19.10 15.76 0.48
N VAL A 283 20.28 15.82 1.08
CA VAL A 283 20.97 17.08 1.39
C VAL A 283 21.29 17.89 0.12
N PRO A 284 21.31 19.23 0.18
CA PRO A 284 21.68 20.09 -0.94
C PRO A 284 23.08 19.81 -1.52
N GLU A 285 23.36 20.38 -2.69
CA GLU A 285 24.68 20.30 -3.31
C GLU A 285 25.80 20.83 -2.38
N GLY A 286 26.94 20.16 -2.38
CA GLY A 286 28.10 20.52 -1.55
C GLY A 286 28.00 20.09 -0.08
N GLN A 287 27.06 19.19 0.26
CA GLN A 287 26.87 18.67 1.61
C GLN A 287 26.95 17.14 1.63
N ASP A 288 27.50 16.59 2.71
CA ASP A 288 27.48 15.14 2.94
C ASP A 288 26.20 14.72 3.68
N PRO A 289 25.56 13.61 3.24
CA PRO A 289 24.45 13.02 3.96
C PRO A 289 24.82 12.56 5.36
N ASP A 290 23.92 12.81 6.31
CA ASP A 290 23.97 12.39 7.72
C ASP A 290 24.41 10.93 7.91
N VAL A 291 23.87 10.01 7.08
CA VAL A 291 24.17 8.57 7.14
C VAL A 291 25.65 8.26 6.86
N LEU A 292 26.33 9.05 6.01
CA LEU A 292 27.76 8.87 5.75
C LEU A 292 28.63 9.38 6.91
N GLN A 293 28.10 10.32 7.69
CA GLN A 293 28.77 10.89 8.86
C GLN A 293 28.45 10.12 10.14
N GLY A 294 27.51 9.16 10.12
CA GLY A 294 27.10 8.38 11.28
C GLY A 294 26.35 9.20 12.33
N VAL A 295 25.74 10.32 11.93
CA VAL A 295 24.96 11.22 12.80
C VAL A 295 23.54 11.37 12.27
N ASP A 296 22.58 11.74 13.12
CA ASP A 296 21.26 12.21 12.70
C ASP A 296 21.08 13.63 13.22
N THR A 297 21.42 14.61 12.38
CA THR A 297 21.40 16.02 12.77
C THR A 297 19.97 16.50 13.01
N SER A 298 18.98 15.90 12.33
CA SER A 298 17.57 16.26 12.50
C SER A 298 17.09 15.90 13.90
N GLU A 299 17.43 14.71 14.38
CA GLU A 299 17.10 14.29 15.75
C GLU A 299 17.90 15.05 16.81
N GLN A 300 19.16 15.41 16.54
CA GLN A 300 19.94 16.29 17.42
C GLN A 300 19.26 17.66 17.59
N PHE A 301 18.89 18.34 16.51
CA PHE A 301 18.23 19.63 16.58
C PHE A 301 16.86 19.58 17.28
N LYS A 302 16.09 18.50 17.10
CA LYS A 302 14.84 18.31 17.86
C LYS A 302 15.11 18.18 19.35
N ARG A 303 16.14 17.42 19.74
CA ARG A 303 16.54 17.26 21.15
C ARG A 303 17.04 18.57 21.76
N ASP A 304 17.81 19.35 21.00
CA ASP A 304 18.28 20.67 21.43
C ASP A 304 17.11 21.65 21.59
N ASN A 305 16.15 21.65 20.65
CA ASN A 305 14.94 22.45 20.76
C ASN A 305 14.07 22.05 21.96
N LEU A 306 13.94 20.74 22.21
CA LEU A 306 13.23 20.24 23.40
C LEU A 306 13.95 20.67 24.69
N ARG A 307 15.28 20.58 24.74
CA ARG A 307 16.06 21.05 25.88
C ARG A 307 15.84 22.53 26.14
N ASP A 308 15.98 23.37 25.12
CA ASP A 308 15.75 24.81 25.21
C ASP A 308 14.33 25.12 25.72
N THR A 309 13.33 24.39 25.22
CA THR A 309 11.94 24.51 25.68
C THR A 309 11.79 24.16 27.16
N LEU A 310 12.36 23.03 27.61
CA LEU A 310 12.31 22.59 29.00
C LEU A 310 13.01 23.59 29.94
N LEU A 311 14.18 24.10 29.55
CA LEU A 311 14.91 25.12 30.31
C LEU A 311 14.07 26.38 30.49
N LYS A 312 13.47 26.90 29.42
CA LYS A 312 12.62 28.10 29.48
C LYS A 312 11.39 27.90 30.36
N LEU A 313 10.75 26.73 30.28
CA LEU A 313 9.59 26.41 31.12
C LEU A 313 9.97 26.25 32.60
N ARG A 314 11.12 25.64 32.90
CA ARG A 314 11.67 25.55 34.25
C ARG A 314 11.96 26.94 34.83
N ASP A 315 12.66 27.78 34.07
CA ASP A 315 13.06 29.11 34.51
C ASP A 315 11.83 30.03 34.72
N ALA A 316 10.73 29.76 34.01
CA ALA A 316 9.43 30.40 34.22
C ALA A 316 8.62 29.82 35.40
N GLY A 317 9.15 28.82 36.11
CA GLY A 317 8.46 28.14 37.21
C GLY A 317 7.26 27.29 36.78
N MET A 318 7.19 26.86 35.52
CA MET A 318 6.08 26.08 34.96
C MET A 318 6.29 24.56 35.05
N LEU A 319 7.48 24.11 35.45
CA LEU A 319 7.80 22.69 35.69
C LEU A 319 7.88 22.42 37.19
N SER A 320 7.80 21.15 37.61
CA SER A 320 7.86 20.82 39.03
C SER A 320 9.21 21.24 39.62
N ALA A 321 9.19 21.63 40.89
CA ALA A 321 10.40 22.02 41.62
C ALA A 321 11.42 20.86 41.72
N ASP A 322 10.97 19.61 41.58
CA ASP A 322 11.83 18.42 41.60
C ASP A 322 12.68 18.26 40.33
N LEU A 323 12.44 19.06 39.28
CA LEU A 323 13.24 19.07 38.07
C LEU A 323 14.45 20.01 38.23
N GLU A 324 15.43 19.60 39.05
CA GLU A 324 16.61 20.41 39.39
C GLU A 324 17.46 20.76 38.16
N GLU A 325 17.72 19.80 37.26
CA GLU A 325 18.54 19.98 36.06
C GLU A 325 17.90 19.40 34.78
N VAL A 326 18.12 20.07 33.65
CA VAL A 326 17.71 19.60 32.31
C VAL A 326 18.92 18.99 31.60
N ASP A 327 19.28 17.79 32.03
CA ASP A 327 20.37 16.99 31.48
C ASP A 327 19.92 16.13 30.27
N ASP A 328 20.86 15.39 29.67
CA ASP A 328 20.58 14.48 28.54
C ASP A 328 19.58 13.38 28.89
N GLY A 329 19.62 12.88 30.14
CA GLY A 329 18.67 11.88 30.62
C GLY A 329 17.24 12.42 30.64
N THR A 330 17.06 13.65 31.12
CA THR A 330 15.78 14.34 31.16
C THR A 330 15.22 14.61 29.78
N VAL A 331 16.04 15.12 28.85
CA VAL A 331 15.63 15.33 27.45
C VAL A 331 15.23 14.02 26.80
N THR A 332 15.94 12.93 27.07
CA THR A 332 15.61 11.60 26.52
C THR A 332 14.27 11.10 27.02
N ARG A 333 13.99 11.18 28.33
CA ARG A 333 12.69 10.80 28.89
C ARG A 333 11.56 11.66 28.33
N ALA A 334 11.78 12.97 28.24
CA ALA A 334 10.80 13.90 27.68
C ALA A 334 10.54 13.63 26.19
N ALA A 335 11.58 13.37 25.39
CA ALA A 335 11.44 13.03 23.97
C ALA A 335 10.64 11.74 23.77
N GLU A 336 10.86 10.72 24.61
CA GLU A 336 10.08 9.47 24.56
C GLU A 336 8.63 9.69 25.02
N ALA A 337 8.40 10.52 26.04
CA ALA A 337 7.05 10.88 26.47
C ALA A 337 6.29 11.66 25.39
N LEU A 338 6.98 12.54 24.66
CA LEU A 338 6.46 13.36 23.58
C LEU A 338 6.55 12.69 22.21
N LYS A 339 6.95 11.41 22.14
CA LYS A 339 7.05 10.66 20.89
C LYS A 339 5.70 10.71 20.18
N ARG A 340 5.73 11.07 18.88
CA ARG A 340 4.55 11.33 18.02
C ARG A 340 3.73 12.59 18.34
N GLY A 341 4.05 13.32 19.40
CA GLY A 341 3.54 14.65 19.63
C GLY A 341 4.00 15.64 18.55
N GLU A 342 3.31 16.78 18.46
CA GLU A 342 3.57 17.78 17.42
C GLU A 342 5.00 18.34 17.49
N LEU A 343 5.50 18.58 18.71
CA LEU A 343 6.85 19.11 18.94
C LEU A 343 7.95 18.19 18.38
N MET A 344 7.77 16.87 18.50
CA MET A 344 8.75 15.88 17.99
C MET A 344 8.52 15.54 16.51
N SER A 345 7.46 16.08 15.89
CA SER A 345 7.09 15.84 14.49
C SER A 345 7.46 17.00 13.55
N VAL A 346 8.15 18.02 14.07
CA VAL A 346 8.67 19.18 13.32
C VAL A 346 9.65 18.70 12.23
N ILE A 347 9.53 19.27 11.03
CA ILE A 347 10.30 18.88 9.83
C ILE A 347 11.30 19.96 9.40
N GLU A 348 11.21 21.14 9.99
CA GLU A 348 11.98 22.35 9.68
C GLU A 348 13.48 22.19 9.94
N TYR A 349 13.85 21.28 10.85
CA TYR A 349 15.24 20.97 11.18
C TYR A 349 15.86 19.88 10.30
N GLN A 350 15.13 19.37 9.30
CA GLN A 350 15.68 18.39 8.38
C GLN A 350 16.65 19.04 7.39
N ARG A 351 17.89 18.54 7.34
CA ARG A 351 18.89 18.97 6.35
C ARG A 351 18.52 18.59 4.91
N ALA A 352 17.80 17.48 4.75
CA ALA A 352 17.40 16.98 3.44
C ALA A 352 16.29 17.84 2.83
N VAL A 353 16.50 18.29 1.60
CA VAL A 353 15.44 18.87 0.77
C VAL A 353 14.49 17.75 0.40
N HIS A 354 13.19 17.95 0.58
CA HIS A 354 12.17 16.95 0.22
C HIS A 354 12.11 16.74 -1.30
N ALA A 355 11.63 15.56 -1.73
CA ALA A 355 11.65 15.17 -3.14
C ALA A 355 10.82 16.13 -4.01
N GLU A 356 9.67 16.58 -3.50
CA GLU A 356 8.76 17.51 -4.15
C GLU A 356 9.43 18.87 -4.37
N ALA A 357 10.02 19.44 -3.32
CA ALA A 357 10.75 20.70 -3.40
C ALA A 357 11.92 20.57 -4.39
N ARG A 358 12.72 19.51 -4.28
CA ARG A 358 13.84 19.26 -5.20
C ARG A 358 13.38 19.16 -6.66
N SER A 359 12.24 18.53 -6.94
CA SER A 359 11.72 18.45 -8.31
C SER A 359 11.31 19.83 -8.87
N ILE A 360 10.81 20.73 -8.02
CA ILE A 360 10.50 22.12 -8.39
C ILE A 360 11.80 22.92 -8.60
N ASP A 361 12.78 22.74 -7.72
CA ASP A 361 14.09 23.40 -7.83
C ASP A 361 14.83 22.95 -9.09
N ASP A 362 14.81 21.65 -9.40
CA ASP A 362 15.37 21.06 -10.62
C ASP A 362 14.74 21.66 -11.89
N ALA A 363 13.41 21.87 -11.91
CA ALA A 363 12.75 22.56 -13.00
C ALA A 363 13.19 24.04 -13.08
N THR A 364 13.27 24.71 -11.94
CA THR A 364 13.61 26.13 -11.82
C THR A 364 15.03 26.43 -12.32
N VAL A 365 16.01 25.64 -11.89
CA VAL A 365 17.42 25.78 -12.29
C VAL A 365 17.59 25.58 -13.80
N ARG A 366 16.81 24.66 -14.40
CA ARG A 366 16.82 24.41 -15.85
C ARG A 366 15.95 25.37 -16.66
N GLY A 367 15.26 26.31 -16.02
CA GLY A 367 14.39 27.27 -16.69
C GLY A 367 13.12 26.66 -17.30
N ILE A 368 12.66 25.52 -16.78
CA ILE A 368 11.46 24.83 -17.26
C ILE A 368 10.26 25.18 -16.37
N SER A 369 9.18 25.65 -16.98
CA SER A 369 7.95 25.99 -16.27
C SER A 369 7.21 24.74 -15.81
N THR A 370 6.88 24.66 -14.51
CA THR A 370 6.02 23.62 -13.91
C THR A 370 4.53 23.98 -13.90
N LYS A 371 4.18 25.20 -14.35
CA LYS A 371 2.82 25.75 -14.29
C LYS A 371 1.83 24.83 -15.02
N GLY A 372 0.72 24.48 -14.35
CA GLY A 372 -0.35 23.65 -14.92
C GLY A 372 -0.04 22.15 -14.92
N GLY A 373 1.19 21.75 -14.61
CA GLY A 373 1.63 20.36 -14.57
C GLY A 373 1.08 19.56 -13.40
N THR A 374 1.43 18.28 -13.38
CA THR A 374 1.11 17.32 -12.32
C THR A 374 2.40 16.86 -11.63
N LEU A 375 2.42 16.92 -10.30
CA LEU A 375 3.51 16.39 -9.48
C LEU A 375 3.14 14.98 -9.00
N TYR A 376 3.94 13.97 -9.32
CA TYR A 376 3.81 12.61 -8.82
C TYR A 376 4.84 12.41 -7.73
N VAL A 377 4.43 11.88 -6.57
CA VAL A 377 5.31 11.67 -5.42
C VAL A 377 5.00 10.34 -4.76
N THR A 378 6.04 9.61 -4.32
CA THR A 378 5.85 8.29 -3.70
C THR A 378 5.14 8.36 -2.34
N THR A 379 5.23 9.51 -1.66
CA THR A 379 4.68 9.74 -0.32
C THR A 379 3.81 10.99 -0.33
N TYR A 380 2.70 10.99 0.41
CA TYR A 380 1.84 12.18 0.53
C TYR A 380 2.65 13.41 0.99
N PRO A 381 2.44 14.58 0.36
CA PRO A 381 3.30 15.73 0.58
C PRO A 381 3.08 16.39 1.94
N CYS A 382 4.17 16.85 2.54
CA CYS A 382 4.09 17.70 3.73
C CYS A 382 3.48 19.07 3.40
N HIS A 383 3.08 19.82 4.42
CA HIS A 383 2.43 21.12 4.25
C HIS A 383 3.35 22.18 3.61
N LEU A 384 4.67 22.08 3.81
CA LEU A 384 5.66 22.94 3.15
C LEU A 384 5.78 22.60 1.65
N CYS A 385 5.90 21.32 1.30
CA CYS A 385 5.97 20.89 -0.09
C CYS A 385 4.68 21.20 -0.85
N TYR A 386 3.51 21.03 -0.22
CA TYR A 386 2.24 21.43 -0.82
C TYR A 386 2.15 22.94 -1.04
N LYS A 387 2.61 23.75 -0.09
CA LYS A 387 2.74 25.22 -0.26
C LYS A 387 3.60 25.57 -1.48
N HIS A 388 4.75 24.91 -1.66
CA HIS A 388 5.61 25.13 -2.81
C HIS A 388 4.95 24.69 -4.13
N ALA A 389 4.26 23.55 -4.15
CA ALA A 389 3.53 23.10 -5.34
C ALA A 389 2.44 24.11 -5.77
N LEU A 390 1.71 24.67 -4.80
CA LEU A 390 0.74 25.74 -5.06
C LEU A 390 1.42 27.01 -5.61
N SER A 391 2.53 27.43 -5.01
CA SER A 391 3.31 28.60 -5.45
C SER A 391 3.85 28.42 -6.89
N ALA A 392 4.32 27.22 -7.21
CA ALA A 392 4.77 26.82 -8.54
C ALA A 392 3.63 26.59 -9.55
N ARG A 393 2.38 26.84 -9.12
CA ARG A 393 1.15 26.71 -9.92
C ARG A 393 0.97 25.31 -10.50
N ILE A 394 1.41 24.28 -9.77
CA ILE A 394 1.13 22.88 -10.09
C ILE A 394 -0.36 22.64 -9.90
N ARG A 395 -0.97 21.95 -10.87
CA ARG A 395 -2.41 21.73 -10.93
C ARG A 395 -2.84 20.59 -10.02
N VAL A 396 -2.14 19.46 -10.07
CA VAL A 396 -2.45 18.23 -9.31
C VAL A 396 -1.17 17.68 -8.69
N VAL A 397 -1.28 17.10 -7.50
CA VAL A 397 -0.27 16.30 -6.82
C VAL A 397 -0.84 14.90 -6.61
N GLN A 398 -0.27 13.90 -7.30
CA GLN A 398 -0.63 12.50 -7.15
C GLN A 398 0.34 11.79 -6.20
N TYR A 399 -0.18 11.01 -5.25
CA TYR A 399 0.64 10.32 -4.23
C TYR A 399 0.26 8.85 -4.03
N ILE A 400 1.21 7.99 -3.65
CA ILE A 400 0.94 6.59 -3.27
C ILE A 400 0.66 6.47 -1.77
N GLU A 401 1.67 6.73 -0.94
CA GLU A 401 1.55 6.46 0.49
C GLU A 401 0.63 7.48 1.15
N PRO A 402 -0.50 7.07 1.76
CA PRO A 402 -1.34 8.00 2.51
C PRO A 402 -0.56 8.47 3.75
N TYR A 403 -0.67 9.77 4.08
CA TYR A 403 -0.04 10.30 5.29
C TYR A 403 -1.06 10.95 6.22
N SER A 404 -0.94 10.61 7.49
CA SER A 404 -1.87 10.97 8.55
C SER A 404 -1.54 12.27 9.30
N LYS A 405 -0.38 12.91 9.06
CA LYS A 405 0.07 14.07 9.87
C LYS A 405 0.33 15.36 9.10
N SER A 406 0.08 15.40 7.79
CA SER A 406 0.34 16.60 7.01
C SER A 406 -0.77 17.62 7.24
N ARG A 407 -0.39 18.83 7.63
CA ARG A 407 -1.31 19.96 7.76
C ARG A 407 -1.67 20.61 6.41
N ALA A 408 -1.35 19.97 5.28
CA ALA A 408 -1.54 20.53 3.94
C ALA A 408 -2.99 20.99 3.71
N VAL A 409 -3.96 20.12 3.98
CA VAL A 409 -5.40 20.45 3.83
C VAL A 409 -5.85 21.47 4.87
N ALA A 410 -5.39 21.36 6.12
CA ALA A 410 -5.76 22.29 7.19
C ALA A 410 -5.26 23.72 6.92
N MET A 411 -4.05 23.86 6.37
CA MET A 411 -3.45 25.17 6.04
C MET A 411 -3.88 25.72 4.68
N PHE A 412 -4.14 24.84 3.71
CA PHE A 412 -4.46 25.21 2.33
C PHE A 412 -5.71 24.45 1.82
N PRO A 413 -6.90 24.70 2.39
CA PRO A 413 -8.10 23.91 2.11
C PRO A 413 -8.74 24.18 0.74
N LEU A 414 -8.48 25.35 0.14
CA LEU A 414 -9.17 25.77 -1.08
C LEU A 414 -8.78 24.90 -2.28
N GLY A 415 -9.73 24.04 -2.70
CA GLY A 415 -9.55 23.12 -3.82
C GLY A 415 -8.60 21.96 -3.53
N SER A 416 -8.22 21.72 -2.28
CA SER A 416 -7.29 20.66 -1.89
C SER A 416 -7.74 19.28 -2.37
N ASP A 417 -9.05 18.98 -2.29
CA ASP A 417 -9.63 17.70 -2.74
C ASP A 417 -9.39 17.41 -4.22
N ASN A 418 -9.38 18.45 -5.05
CA ASN A 418 -9.16 18.31 -6.50
C ASN A 418 -7.68 18.27 -6.85
N ARG A 419 -6.82 18.81 -5.98
CA ARG A 419 -5.38 18.94 -6.20
C ARG A 419 -4.61 17.77 -5.63
N LEU A 420 -4.93 17.31 -4.42
CA LEU A 420 -4.27 16.19 -3.76
C LEU A 420 -5.04 14.91 -4.05
N GLN A 421 -4.51 14.08 -4.96
CA GLN A 421 -5.20 12.88 -5.41
C GLN A 421 -4.35 11.64 -5.11
N PRO A 422 -4.94 10.56 -4.58
CA PRO A 422 -4.23 9.28 -4.54
C PRO A 422 -3.97 8.78 -5.97
N PHE A 423 -2.78 8.25 -6.21
CA PHE A 423 -2.40 7.65 -7.47
C PHE A 423 -3.25 6.40 -7.76
N ALA A 424 -3.61 6.21 -9.03
CA ALA A 424 -4.32 5.03 -9.51
C ALA A 424 -3.70 4.51 -10.82
N GLY A 425 -3.41 3.22 -10.87
CA GLY A 425 -2.73 2.57 -11.98
C GLY A 425 -1.90 1.38 -11.52
N VAL A 426 -1.07 0.86 -12.43
CA VAL A 426 -0.02 -0.11 -12.12
C VAL A 426 0.96 0.49 -11.11
N ALA A 427 1.24 -0.22 -10.02
CA ALA A 427 2.19 0.24 -9.03
C ALA A 427 3.62 0.29 -9.62
N PRO A 428 4.47 1.25 -9.22
CA PRO A 428 5.85 1.34 -9.71
C PRO A 428 6.66 0.04 -9.61
N ARG A 429 6.41 -0.74 -8.55
CA ARG A 429 7.06 -2.05 -8.32
C ARG A 429 6.74 -3.11 -9.37
N ARG A 430 5.68 -2.92 -10.16
CA ARG A 430 5.24 -3.84 -11.23
C ARG A 430 5.30 -3.21 -12.62
N TYR A 431 5.80 -1.98 -12.74
CA TYR A 431 5.76 -1.26 -14.01
C TYR A 431 6.49 -2.03 -15.12
N MET A 432 7.73 -2.48 -14.87
CA MET A 432 8.52 -3.26 -15.83
C MET A 432 7.87 -4.62 -16.10
N ASP A 433 7.51 -5.37 -15.05
CA ASP A 433 6.82 -6.67 -15.17
C ASP A 433 5.54 -6.59 -16.02
N THR A 434 4.83 -5.47 -15.98
CA THR A 434 3.53 -5.30 -16.65
C THR A 434 3.65 -4.79 -18.09
N PHE A 435 4.62 -3.90 -18.35
CA PHE A 435 4.69 -3.19 -19.64
C PHE A 435 5.88 -3.58 -20.51
N ASP A 436 7.00 -4.00 -19.90
CA ASP A 436 8.25 -4.35 -20.58
C ASP A 436 8.45 -5.87 -20.67
N ASP A 437 8.34 -6.59 -19.55
CA ASP A 437 8.59 -8.03 -19.48
C ASP A 437 7.46 -8.90 -20.06
N ARG A 438 6.39 -8.27 -20.56
CA ARG A 438 5.28 -8.98 -21.21
C ARG A 438 5.68 -9.50 -22.59
N PRO A 439 5.12 -10.64 -23.04
CA PRO A 439 5.38 -11.14 -24.39
C PRO A 439 5.07 -10.09 -25.47
N ALA A 440 5.95 -9.97 -26.46
CA ALA A 440 5.72 -9.09 -27.60
C ALA A 440 4.45 -9.51 -28.36
N PHE A 441 3.70 -8.52 -28.86
CA PHE A 441 2.54 -8.79 -29.70
C PHE A 441 3.01 -9.29 -31.08
N VAL A 442 2.63 -10.52 -31.42
CA VAL A 442 3.00 -11.16 -32.69
C VAL A 442 1.76 -11.21 -33.59
N SER A 443 1.91 -10.78 -34.83
CA SER A 443 0.90 -10.97 -35.87
C SER A 443 1.03 -12.34 -36.53
N ASP A 444 -0.07 -12.89 -37.01
CA ASP A 444 -0.06 -14.06 -37.87
C ASP A 444 0.59 -13.75 -39.25
N PRO A 445 0.84 -14.77 -40.11
CA PRO A 445 1.39 -14.56 -41.46
C PRO A 445 0.53 -13.68 -42.38
N SER A 446 -0.73 -13.41 -42.02
CA SER A 446 -1.61 -12.48 -42.74
C SER A 446 -1.49 -11.02 -42.28
N GLY A 447 -0.66 -10.76 -41.26
CA GLY A 447 -0.47 -9.44 -40.68
C GLY A 447 -1.51 -9.04 -39.64
N LYS A 448 -2.32 -9.99 -39.13
CA LYS A 448 -3.33 -9.72 -38.11
C LYS A 448 -2.82 -10.10 -36.73
N PHE A 449 -2.98 -9.20 -35.76
CA PHE A 449 -2.69 -9.52 -34.35
C PHE A 449 -3.76 -10.43 -33.78
N HIS A 450 -3.33 -11.40 -32.96
CA HIS A 450 -4.24 -12.24 -32.21
C HIS A 450 -4.94 -11.42 -31.11
N VAL A 451 -6.27 -11.51 -31.07
CA VAL A 451 -7.04 -10.98 -29.94
C VAL A 451 -6.82 -11.91 -28.75
N VAL A 452 -6.47 -11.33 -27.61
CA VAL A 452 -6.26 -12.07 -26.37
C VAL A 452 -7.60 -12.60 -25.86
N ASP A 453 -7.76 -13.93 -25.82
CA ASP A 453 -8.88 -14.56 -25.13
C ASP A 453 -8.49 -14.82 -23.66
N ARG A 454 -9.03 -13.97 -22.77
CA ARG A 454 -8.77 -14.03 -21.32
C ARG A 454 -9.13 -15.37 -20.69
N ARG A 455 -10.04 -16.15 -21.29
CA ARG A 455 -10.49 -17.45 -20.76
C ARG A 455 -9.44 -18.54 -20.88
N VAL A 456 -8.52 -18.39 -21.83
CA VAL A 456 -7.42 -19.32 -22.07
C VAL A 456 -6.05 -18.70 -21.83
N ALA A 457 -5.94 -17.37 -21.80
CA ALA A 457 -4.70 -16.66 -21.53
C ALA A 457 -4.18 -16.91 -20.11
N HIS A 458 -2.86 -16.99 -20.00
CA HIS A 458 -2.16 -17.11 -18.72
C HIS A 458 -1.88 -15.73 -18.12
N PRO A 459 -2.05 -15.55 -16.80
CA PRO A 459 -1.77 -14.27 -16.16
C PRO A 459 -0.25 -13.97 -16.19
N ILE A 460 0.11 -12.72 -16.43
CA ILE A 460 1.48 -12.21 -16.37
C ILE A 460 1.84 -12.01 -14.90
N LEU A 461 2.54 -13.00 -14.34
CA LEU A 461 2.99 -13.01 -12.95
C LEU A 461 4.48 -12.66 -12.89
N SER A 462 4.88 -11.90 -11.87
CA SER A 462 6.28 -11.58 -11.58
C SER A 462 7.09 -12.87 -11.35
N HIS A 463 8.40 -12.86 -11.65
CA HIS A 463 9.28 -14.04 -11.58
C HIS A 463 8.94 -14.97 -10.41
N VAL A 464 8.39 -16.14 -10.77
CA VAL A 464 7.98 -17.19 -9.86
C VAL A 464 9.25 -17.74 -9.21
N ARG A 465 9.44 -17.53 -7.88
CA ARG A 465 10.39 -18.37 -7.12
C ARG A 465 10.02 -19.82 -7.39
N GLU A 466 11.01 -20.66 -7.71
CA GLU A 466 10.80 -22.08 -8.02
C GLU A 466 9.74 -22.71 -7.09
N ASN A 467 8.73 -23.29 -7.73
CA ASN A 467 7.47 -23.69 -7.11
C ASN A 467 7.60 -25.01 -6.31
N SER A 468 8.82 -25.55 -6.19
CA SER A 468 9.08 -26.94 -5.78
C SER A 468 8.61 -27.28 -4.36
N ASP A 469 8.31 -26.29 -3.51
CA ASP A 469 7.76 -26.54 -2.17
C ASP A 469 6.62 -25.58 -1.74
N ARG A 470 5.70 -25.21 -2.64
CA ARG A 470 4.49 -24.45 -2.22
C ARG A 470 3.74 -25.14 -1.08
N ALA A 471 3.56 -26.45 -1.17
CA ALA A 471 2.82 -27.20 -0.16
C ALA A 471 3.54 -27.21 1.20
N GLY A 472 4.87 -27.21 1.24
CA GLY A 472 5.63 -27.05 2.47
C GLY A 472 5.56 -25.64 3.03
N ARG A 473 5.61 -24.60 2.17
CA ARG A 473 5.37 -23.21 2.59
C ARG A 473 3.99 -23.01 3.20
N GLU A 474 2.95 -23.57 2.59
CA GLU A 474 1.58 -23.54 3.12
C GLU A 474 1.44 -24.30 4.46
N ARG A 475 2.16 -25.42 4.64
CA ARG A 475 2.22 -26.14 5.93
C ARG A 475 2.95 -25.32 6.98
N SER A 476 4.11 -24.76 6.63
CA SER A 476 4.90 -23.89 7.51
C SER A 476 4.11 -22.64 7.92
N ALA A 477 3.33 -22.06 7.00
CA ALA A 477 2.42 -20.97 7.30
C ALA A 477 1.40 -21.38 8.36
N ASN A 478 0.72 -22.52 8.18
CA ASN A 478 -0.27 -23.00 9.15
C ASN A 478 0.34 -23.35 10.52
N ASN A 479 1.52 -23.98 10.54
CA ASN A 479 2.20 -24.37 11.78
C ASN A 479 2.67 -23.16 12.62
N GLY A 480 2.64 -21.95 12.06
CA GLY A 480 2.92 -20.72 12.79
C GLY A 480 1.75 -20.23 13.67
N LEU A 481 0.57 -20.85 13.57
CA LEU A 481 -0.54 -20.60 14.49
C LEU A 481 -0.39 -21.42 15.77
N ARG A 482 -1.03 -21.00 16.87
CA ARG A 482 -1.21 -21.87 18.06
C ARG A 482 -1.90 -23.18 17.67
N GLU A 483 -1.56 -24.27 18.39
CA GLU A 483 -2.04 -25.63 18.09
C GLU A 483 -3.57 -25.74 17.96
N GLU A 484 -4.32 -25.02 18.80
CA GLU A 484 -5.80 -24.97 18.75
C GLU A 484 -6.38 -24.41 17.43
N TYR A 485 -5.58 -23.64 16.69
CA TYR A 485 -5.95 -23.03 15.41
C TYR A 485 -5.30 -23.70 14.19
N GLN A 486 -4.34 -24.61 14.39
CA GLN A 486 -3.74 -25.43 13.31
C GLN A 486 -4.80 -26.37 12.72
#